data_AF-A0A954NLY3-F1
#
_entry.id   AF-A0A954NLY3-F1
#
_cell.length_a   1.000
_cell.length_b   1.000
_cell.length_c   1.000
_cell.angle_alpha   90.00
_cell.angle_beta   90.00
_cell.angle_gamma   90.00
#
_symmetry.space_group_name_H-M   'P 1'
#
loop_
_entity.id
_entity.type
_entity.pdbx_description
1 polymer ?
#
loop_
_entity_poly.entity_id
_entity_poly.type
_entity_poly.pdbx_seq_one_letter_code
_entity_poly.pdbx_strand_id
1 'polypeptide(L)'
;MTFLTWLGLMLTPLVPCIAQTQEPDGDDTVDYFERKIRPILVAHCYECHSQDTEASGELLVDSRQGLLRGGVSGPAVVPGNPRRSLLLAA
;
A
#
# COMPACT_ATOMS: atom_id res chain seq x y z
N MET A 1 -50.07 25.20 22.88
CA MET A 1 -49.02 26.16 22.47
C MET A 1 -47.82 25.96 23.39
N THR A 2 -46.62 26.20 22.86
CA THR A 2 -45.27 25.98 23.45
C THR A 2 -44.67 24.58 23.31
N PHE A 3 -44.53 24.15 22.04
CA PHE A 3 -43.24 23.67 21.55
C PHE A 3 -42.16 24.63 22.06
N LEU A 4 -41.29 24.27 23.04
CA LEU A 4 -39.98 24.92 23.23
C LEU A 4 -39.06 24.34 24.33
N THR A 5 -39.07 23.04 24.63
CA THR A 5 -38.02 22.45 25.51
C THR A 5 -37.43 21.15 24.96
N TRP A 6 -37.05 21.21 23.68
CA TRP A 6 -36.15 20.24 23.04
C TRP A 6 -34.84 20.95 22.71
N LEU A 7 -34.21 21.53 23.73
CA LEU A 7 -32.90 22.18 23.63
C LEU A 7 -31.87 21.26 24.29
N GLY A 8 -31.00 20.65 23.49
CA GLY A 8 -29.89 19.82 23.98
C GLY A 8 -29.64 18.54 23.19
N LEU A 9 -30.09 18.48 21.94
CA LEU A 9 -29.64 17.48 20.97
C LEU A 9 -28.17 17.77 20.60
N MET A 10 -27.33 16.74 20.78
CA MET A 10 -26.09 16.50 20.02
C MET A 10 -24.89 17.41 20.28
N LEU A 11 -24.24 17.23 21.44
CA LEU A 11 -22.78 17.29 21.46
C LEU A 11 -22.25 15.95 20.92
N THR A 12 -22.39 15.68 19.62
CA THR A 12 -21.59 14.63 18.99
C THR A 12 -20.15 15.12 18.99
N PRO A 13 -19.22 14.47 19.71
CA PRO A 13 -17.82 14.84 19.59
C PRO A 13 -17.46 14.71 18.11
N LEU A 14 -16.83 15.75 17.59
CA LEU A 14 -16.25 15.77 16.26
C LEU A 14 -15.09 14.77 16.26
N VAL A 15 -15.41 13.47 16.23
CA VAL A 15 -14.42 12.40 16.18
C VAL A 15 -13.64 12.64 14.88
N PRO A 16 -12.37 13.02 14.94
CA PRO A 16 -11.56 13.10 13.74
C PRO A 16 -11.56 11.70 13.13
N CYS A 17 -11.83 11.63 11.83
CA CYS A 17 -11.69 10.39 11.08
C CYS A 17 -10.19 10.10 10.99
N ILE A 18 -9.61 9.55 12.06
CA ILE A 18 -8.25 9.06 12.05
C ILE A 18 -8.30 7.86 11.12
N ALA A 19 -7.69 7.99 9.95
CA ALA A 19 -7.48 6.85 9.06
C ALA A 19 -6.56 5.88 9.81
N GLN A 20 -7.15 4.91 10.51
CA GLN A 20 -6.41 3.86 11.18
C GLN A 20 -5.72 3.03 10.10
N THR A 21 -4.40 3.13 10.01
CA THR A 21 -3.60 2.11 9.35
C THR A 21 -3.63 0.88 10.26
N GLN A 22 -4.49 -0.08 9.92
CA GLN A 22 -4.45 -1.42 10.50
C GLN A 22 -3.08 -2.00 10.14
N GLU A 23 -2.18 -2.10 11.11
CA GLU A 23 -0.96 -2.88 10.94
C GLU A 23 -1.39 -4.35 10.98
N PRO A 24 -1.27 -5.07 9.86
CA PRO A 24 -1.66 -6.47 9.84
C PRO A 24 -0.69 -7.27 10.72
N ASP A 25 -1.20 -8.33 11.36
CA ASP A 25 -0.37 -9.21 12.17
C ASP A 25 0.82 -9.72 11.34
N GLY A 26 2.01 -9.65 11.91
CA GLY A 26 3.27 -9.66 11.15
C GLY A 26 3.50 -10.95 10.37
N ASP A 27 3.03 -12.08 10.92
CA ASP A 27 3.21 -13.40 10.32
C ASP A 27 2.25 -13.63 9.14
N ASP A 28 0.96 -13.32 9.31
CA ASP A 28 -0.05 -13.51 8.25
C ASP A 28 0.25 -12.68 6.99
N THR A 29 0.86 -11.51 7.17
CA THR A 29 1.18 -10.58 6.07
C THR A 29 2.35 -11.06 5.22
N VAL A 30 3.41 -11.54 5.88
CA VAL A 30 4.58 -12.08 5.19
C VAL A 30 4.19 -13.36 4.46
N ASP A 31 3.45 -14.26 5.12
CA ASP A 31 2.96 -15.49 4.50
C ASP A 31 2.08 -15.21 3.28
N TYR A 32 1.19 -14.22 3.38
CA TYR A 32 0.38 -13.80 2.23
C TYR A 32 1.26 -13.30 1.08
N PHE A 33 2.24 -12.42 1.37
CA PHE A 33 3.14 -11.91 0.34
C PHE A 33 3.91 -13.05 -0.35
N GLU A 34 4.52 -13.94 0.42
CA GLU A 34 5.34 -15.04 -0.08
C GLU A 34 4.52 -16.06 -0.88
N ARG A 35 3.28 -16.33 -0.47
CA ARG A 35 2.43 -17.34 -1.13
C ARG A 35 1.58 -16.80 -2.26
N LYS A 36 1.24 -15.51 -2.27
CA LYS A 36 0.29 -14.93 -3.21
C LYS A 36 0.90 -13.89 -4.13
N ILE A 37 1.88 -13.13 -3.67
CA ILE A 37 2.45 -12.01 -4.43
C ILE A 37 3.78 -12.40 -5.08
N ARG A 38 4.74 -12.93 -4.31
CA ARG A 38 6.06 -13.29 -4.84
C ARG A 38 6.00 -14.24 -6.04
N PRO A 39 5.15 -15.28 -6.10
CA PRO A 39 5.12 -16.18 -7.25
C PRO A 39 4.76 -15.47 -8.57
N ILE A 40 3.91 -14.44 -8.51
CA ILE A 40 3.51 -13.64 -9.67
C ILE A 40 4.70 -12.79 -10.14
N LEU A 41 5.40 -12.15 -9.19
CA LEU A 41 6.59 -11.34 -9.51
C LEU A 41 7.71 -12.19 -10.10
N VAL A 42 7.94 -13.39 -9.56
CA VAL A 42 8.94 -14.34 -10.09
C VAL A 42 8.58 -14.77 -11.52
N ALA A 43 7.31 -15.10 -11.76
CA ALA A 43 6.87 -15.61 -13.06
C ALA A 43 6.87 -14.56 -14.18
N HIS A 44 6.64 -13.29 -13.85
CA HIS A 44 6.34 -12.27 -14.86
C HIS A 44 7.27 -11.05 -14.85
N CYS A 45 8.04 -10.83 -13.79
CA CYS A 45 8.81 -9.60 -13.62
C CYS A 45 10.30 -9.85 -13.40
N TYR A 46 10.68 -10.95 -12.74
CA TYR A 46 12.08 -11.18 -12.36
C TYR A 46 13.03 -11.34 -13.53
N GLU A 47 12.54 -11.83 -14.68
CA GLU A 47 13.34 -11.98 -15.90
C GLU A 47 14.02 -10.67 -16.34
N CYS A 48 13.39 -9.52 -16.04
CA CYS A 48 13.89 -8.19 -16.44
C CYS A 48 14.05 -7.18 -15.30
N HIS A 49 13.55 -7.46 -14.09
CA HIS A 49 13.50 -6.50 -12.97
C HIS A 49 13.97 -7.12 -11.64
N SER A 50 14.97 -7.99 -11.68
CA SER A 50 15.63 -8.54 -10.47
C SER A 50 17.10 -8.15 -10.38
N GLN A 51 17.67 -8.26 -9.18
CA GLN A 51 19.09 -7.94 -8.95
C GLN A 51 20.04 -8.89 -9.70
N ASP A 52 19.58 -10.09 -10.03
CA ASP A 52 20.34 -11.09 -10.76
C ASP A 52 20.25 -10.92 -12.29
N THR A 53 19.60 -9.85 -12.75
CA THR A 53 19.37 -9.55 -14.17
C THR A 53 19.81 -8.14 -14.53
N GLU A 54 19.96 -7.88 -15.83
CA GLU A 54 20.12 -6.52 -16.35
C GLU A 54 18.80 -5.75 -16.19
N ALA A 55 18.61 -5.18 -15.00
CA ALA A 55 17.35 -4.60 -14.57
C ALA A 55 16.92 -3.42 -15.45
N SER A 56 15.86 -3.62 -16.23
CA SER A 56 15.33 -2.60 -17.14
C SER A 56 14.79 -1.41 -16.35
N GLY A 57 15.13 -0.20 -16.80
CA GLY A 57 14.65 1.04 -16.17
C GLY A 57 15.05 1.20 -14.70
N GLU A 58 16.16 0.55 -14.28
CA GLU A 58 16.70 0.58 -12.90
C GLU A 58 15.72 0.07 -11.82
N LEU A 59 14.64 -0.59 -12.23
CA LEU A 59 13.60 -1.09 -11.33
C LEU A 59 13.93 -2.49 -10.84
N LEU A 60 13.92 -2.65 -9.51
CA LEU A 60 14.08 -3.93 -8.83
C LEU A 60 12.79 -4.28 -8.07
N VAL A 61 12.14 -5.38 -8.45
CA VAL A 61 10.88 -5.85 -7.83
C VAL A 61 11.06 -7.03 -6.88
N ASP A 62 12.28 -7.54 -6.77
CA ASP A 62 12.64 -8.72 -5.97
C ASP A 62 12.91 -8.40 -4.49
N SER A 63 13.06 -7.12 -4.17
CA SER A 63 13.36 -6.61 -2.84
C SER A 63 12.42 -5.47 -2.44
N ARG A 64 12.08 -5.40 -1.14
CA ARG A 64 11.29 -4.30 -0.59
C ARG A 64 11.93 -2.95 -0.85
N GLN A 65 13.25 -2.86 -0.69
CA GLN A 65 13.95 -1.59 -0.91
C GLN A 65 13.96 -1.17 -2.38
N GLY A 66 14.07 -2.14 -3.30
CA GLY A 66 13.92 -1.91 -4.74
C GLY A 66 12.55 -1.33 -5.09
N LEU A 67 11.47 -1.92 -4.56
CA LEU A 67 10.11 -1.42 -4.77
C LEU A 67 9.87 -0.01 -4.23
N LEU A 68 10.48 0.32 -3.08
CA LEU A 68 10.36 1.65 -2.46
C LEU A 68 11.19 2.72 -3.18
N ARG A 69 12.40 2.38 -3.64
CA ARG A 69 13.20 3.27 -4.49
C ARG A 69 12.52 3.48 -5.84
N GLY A 70 12.02 2.39 -6.41
CA GLY A 70 11.51 2.35 -7.78
C GLY A 70 12.62 2.43 -8.82
N GLY A 71 12.22 2.65 -10.06
CA GLY A 71 13.13 2.82 -11.19
C GLY A 71 13.18 4.27 -11.68
N VAL A 72 13.54 4.45 -12.94
CA VAL A 72 13.64 5.77 -13.60
C VAL A 72 12.35 6.60 -13.54
N SER A 73 11.19 5.95 -13.42
CA SER A 73 9.88 6.61 -13.33
C SER A 73 9.49 7.03 -11.90
N GLY A 74 10.30 6.69 -10.90
CA GLY A 74 10.04 6.92 -9.48
C GLY A 74 9.54 5.68 -8.73
N PRO A 75 9.09 5.84 -7.47
CA PRO A 75 8.74 4.73 -6.58
C PRO A 75 7.68 3.79 -7.16
N ALA A 76 7.98 2.48 -7.16
CA ALA A 76 7.02 1.47 -7.62
C ALA A 76 5.90 1.25 -6.60
N VAL A 77 6.24 1.27 -5.31
CA VAL A 77 5.29 1.10 -4.20
C VAL A 77 5.38 2.27 -3.23
N VAL A 78 4.23 2.86 -2.91
CA VAL A 78 4.06 3.87 -1.87
C VAL A 78 3.22 3.28 -0.74
N PRO A 79 3.82 2.91 0.41
CA PRO A 79 3.10 2.31 1.52
C PRO A 79 1.90 3.14 1.96
N GLY A 80 0.76 2.48 2.17
CA GLY A 80 -0.50 3.14 2.55
C GLY A 80 -1.18 3.96 1.43
N ASN A 81 -0.58 4.08 0.25
CA ASN A 81 -1.16 4.83 -0.87
C ASN A 81 -1.07 4.08 -2.21
N PRO A 82 -1.96 3.10 -2.45
CA PRO A 82 -1.95 2.30 -3.67
C PRO A 82 -2.16 3.17 -4.93
N ARG A 83 -2.97 4.23 -4.85
CA ARG A 83 -3.20 5.15 -5.99
C ARG A 83 -1.95 5.89 -6.45
N ARG A 84 -0.94 6.03 -5.58
CA ARG A 84 0.35 6.65 -5.91
C ARG A 84 1.44 5.63 -6.22
N SER A 85 1.13 4.34 -6.16
CA SER A 85 2.07 3.25 -6.44
C SER A 85 2.04 2.92 -7.92
N LEU A 86 3.15 3.16 -8.63
CA LEU A 86 3.24 2.93 -10.08
C LEU A 86 3.10 1.45 -10.46
N LEU A 87 3.45 0.53 -9.56
CA LEU A 87 3.34 -0.91 -9.79
C LEU A 87 1.91 -1.37 -10.14
N LEU A 88 0.88 -0.63 -9.69
CA LEU A 88 -0.52 -0.97 -9.97
C LEU A 88 -1.04 -0.41 -11.30
N ALA A 89 -0.25 0.42 -11.99
CA ALA A 89 -0.58 0.98 -13.29
C ALA A 89 0.16 0.28 -14.45
N ALA A 90 1.03 -0.68 -14.14
CA ALA A 90 1.85 -1.44 -15.07
C ALA A 90 1.06 -2.53 -15.80
#